data_AF-A0A2V8M3V3-F1
#
_entry.id   AF-A0A2V8M3V3-F1
#
_cell.length_a   1.000
_cell.length_b   1.000
_cell.length_c   1.000
_cell.angle_alpha   90.00
_cell.angle_beta   90.00
_cell.angle_gamma   90.00
#
_symmetry.space_group_name_H-M   'P 1'
#
loop_
_entity.id
_entity.type
_entity.pdbx_description
1 polymer ?
#
loop_
_entity_poly.entity_id
_entity_poly.type
_entity_poly.pdbx_seq_one_letter_code
_entity_poly.pdbx_strand_id
1 'polypeptide(L)'
;KDLQEDKEAFLKAFENVRLCLSVLRLSVRTVMLKTDRLERAAADSFMGATDLADFLVMKGVPFRAAHEIVARAVRAALQENKQLNEIDLAAFSPFFSQLPADYLAPENIVARKNHVSQ
;
A
#
# COMPACT_ATOMS: atom_id res chain seq x y z
N LYS A 1 -6.31 42.60 26.33
CA LYS A 1 -6.41 41.13 26.13
C LYS A 1 -5.03 40.59 26.43
N ASP A 2 -4.90 39.92 27.56
CA ASP A 2 -3.62 39.47 28.08
C ASP A 2 -3.17 38.21 27.32
N LEU A 3 -1.94 38.21 26.80
CA LEU A 3 -1.34 37.11 26.02
C LEU A 3 -0.42 36.24 26.90
N GLN A 4 -0.45 36.42 28.22
CA GLN A 4 0.44 35.74 29.16
C GLN A 4 0.25 34.20 29.16
N GLU A 5 -0.98 33.71 28.96
CA GLU A 5 -1.27 32.27 28.92
C GLU A 5 -0.74 31.57 27.66
N ASP A 6 -0.64 32.29 26.53
CA ASP A 6 -0.18 31.73 25.24
C ASP A 6 1.28 31.27 25.28
N LYS A 7 2.11 32.00 26.04
CA LYS A 7 3.54 31.72 26.13
C LYS A 7 3.81 30.40 26.83
N GLU A 8 3.11 30.12 27.93
CA GLU A 8 3.28 28.87 28.66
C GLU A 8 2.77 27.67 27.86
N ALA A 9 1.62 27.82 27.20
CA ALA A 9 1.07 26.78 26.34
C ALA A 9 2.02 26.43 25.19
N PHE A 10 2.60 27.45 24.53
CA PHE A 10 3.57 27.27 23.47
C PHE A 10 4.86 26.59 23.96
N LEU A 11 5.44 27.06 25.07
CA LEU A 11 6.67 26.49 25.62
C LEU A 11 6.47 25.02 26.03
N LYS A 12 5.34 24.69 26.67
CA LYS A 12 4.98 23.30 27.00
C LYS A 12 4.84 22.42 25.75
N ALA A 13 4.20 22.91 24.70
CA ALA A 13 4.09 22.18 23.44
C ALA A 13 5.46 21.93 22.80
N PHE A 14 6.35 22.93 22.80
CA PHE A 14 7.72 22.80 22.31
C PHE A 14 8.51 21.74 23.09
N GLU A 15 8.44 21.78 24.42
CA GLU A 15 9.11 20.79 25.29
C GLU A 15 8.59 19.37 25.05
N ASN A 16 7.27 19.20 24.89
CA ASN A 16 6.66 17.92 24.59
C ASN A 16 7.14 17.36 23.24
N VAL A 17 7.13 18.17 22.19
CA VAL A 17 7.64 17.75 20.88
C VAL A 17 9.11 17.35 20.96
N ARG A 18 9.94 18.14 21.65
CA ARG A 18 11.36 17.83 21.84
C ARG A 18 11.56 16.50 22.57
N LEU A 19 10.76 16.23 23.61
CA LEU A 19 10.81 14.96 24.33
C LEU A 19 10.38 13.79 23.44
N CYS A 20 9.25 13.91 22.74
CA CYS A 20 8.77 12.91 21.80
C CYS A 20 9.80 12.56 20.72
N LEU A 21 10.45 13.57 20.13
CA LEU A 21 11.51 13.37 19.14
C LEU A 21 12.74 12.67 19.73
N SER A 22 13.08 12.97 20.98
CA SER A 22 14.20 12.33 21.67
C SER A 22 13.94 10.83 21.89
N VAL A 23 12.72 10.48 22.32
CA VAL A 23 12.29 9.09 22.48
C VAL A 23 12.20 8.38 21.13
N LEU A 24 11.56 9.00 20.13
CA LEU A 24 11.43 8.43 18.79
C LEU A 24 12.78 8.10 18.16
N ARG A 25 13.77 8.99 18.31
CA ARG A 25 15.15 8.75 17.83
C ARG A 25 15.74 7.48 18.42
N LEU A 26 15.52 7.22 19.72
CA LEU A 26 15.99 6.01 20.38
C LEU A 26 15.22 4.78 19.88
N SER A 27 13.89 4.88 19.79
CA SER A 27 13.03 3.80 19.30
C SER A 27 13.37 3.38 17.86
N VAL A 28 13.61 4.34 16.96
CA VAL A 28 14.00 4.06 15.57
C VAL A 28 15.40 3.43 15.50
N ARG A 29 16.31 3.79 16.41
CA ARG A 29 17.65 3.17 16.47
C ARG A 29 17.62 1.72 16.94
N THR A 30 16.63 1.33 17.75
CA THR A 30 16.56 0.00 18.36
C THR A 30 15.50 -0.89 17.74
N VAL A 31 14.70 -0.38 16.80
CA VAL A 31 13.67 -1.18 16.12
C VAL A 31 14.32 -2.34 15.38
N MET A 32 13.80 -3.54 15.61
CA MET A 32 14.17 -4.73 14.85
C MET A 32 13.01 -5.11 13.93
N LEU A 33 13.27 -5.07 12.63
CA LEU A 33 12.29 -5.49 11.64
C LEU A 33 12.30 -7.02 11.53
N LYS A 34 11.11 -7.63 11.65
CA LYS A 34 10.92 -9.06 11.40
C LYS A 34 10.63 -9.25 9.91
N THR A 35 11.68 -9.19 9.10
CA THR A 35 11.59 -9.17 7.63
C THR A 35 10.69 -10.27 7.08
N ASP A 36 10.86 -11.52 7.50
CA ASP A 36 10.03 -12.63 7.03
C ASP A 36 8.52 -12.44 7.29
N ARG A 37 8.16 -11.78 8.40
CA ARG A 37 6.76 -11.47 8.72
C ARG A 37 6.25 -10.32 7.86
N LEU A 38 7.10 -9.33 7.60
CA LEU A 38 6.76 -8.21 6.72
C LEU A 38 6.60 -8.66 5.27
N GLU A 39 7.47 -9.54 4.79
CA GLU A 39 7.40 -10.13 3.45
C GLU A 39 6.11 -10.94 3.27
N ARG A 40 5.78 -11.82 4.24
CA ARG A 40 4.50 -12.55 4.21
C ARG A 40 3.30 -11.61 4.22
N ALA A 41 3.30 -10.59 5.09
CA ALA A 41 2.21 -9.63 5.13
C ALA A 41 2.08 -8.80 3.85
N ALA A 42 3.20 -8.50 3.18
CA ALA A 42 3.21 -7.80 1.89
C ALA A 42 2.71 -8.69 0.75
N ALA A 43 3.11 -9.97 0.74
CA ALA A 43 2.59 -10.98 -0.19
C ALA A 43 1.10 -11.25 0.05
N ASP A 44 0.65 -11.18 1.30
CA ASP A 44 -0.74 -11.44 1.70
C ASP A 44 -1.70 -10.28 1.40
N SER A 45 -1.19 -9.20 0.80
CA SER A 45 -1.94 -7.98 0.62
C SER A 45 -2.48 -7.87 -0.80
N PHE A 46 -3.75 -7.49 -0.92
CA PHE A 46 -4.39 -7.09 -2.18
C PHE A 46 -3.85 -5.76 -2.73
N MET A 47 -2.62 -5.36 -2.38
CA MET A 47 -1.96 -4.12 -2.79
C MET A 47 -1.86 -3.98 -4.31
N GLY A 48 -1.79 -5.09 -5.04
CA GLY A 48 -1.77 -5.13 -6.50
C GLY A 48 -3.13 -4.98 -7.18
N ALA A 49 -4.24 -4.88 -6.43
CA ALA A 49 -5.57 -4.71 -7.01
C ALA A 49 -5.67 -3.39 -7.80
N THR A 50 -5.15 -2.29 -7.26
CA THR A 50 -5.12 -1.00 -7.96
C THR A 50 -4.28 -1.10 -9.24
N ASP A 51 -3.10 -1.74 -9.17
CA ASP A 51 -2.26 -1.98 -10.34
C ASP A 51 -2.99 -2.78 -11.44
N LEU A 52 -3.77 -3.80 -11.08
CA LEU A 52 -4.58 -4.55 -12.05
C LEU A 52 -5.68 -3.69 -12.69
N ALA A 53 -6.28 -2.77 -11.93
CA ALA A 53 -7.29 -1.86 -12.46
C ALA A 53 -6.64 -0.88 -13.45
N ASP A 54 -5.51 -0.29 -13.07
CA ASP A 54 -4.72 0.61 -13.93
C ASP A 54 -4.25 -0.10 -15.20
N PHE A 55 -3.83 -1.37 -15.09
CA PHE A 55 -3.47 -2.19 -16.24
C PHE A 55 -4.63 -2.32 -17.24
N LEU A 56 -5.84 -2.62 -16.76
CA LEU A 56 -7.02 -2.70 -17.62
C LEU A 56 -7.35 -1.35 -18.26
N VAL A 57 -7.20 -0.25 -17.51
CA VAL A 57 -7.39 1.11 -18.03
C VAL A 57 -6.39 1.41 -19.14
N MET A 58 -5.11 1.04 -18.97
CA MET A 58 -4.08 1.16 -20.02
C MET A 58 -4.39 0.30 -21.26
N LYS A 59 -5.16 -0.78 -21.11
CA LYS A 59 -5.67 -1.60 -22.23
C LYS A 59 -6.95 -1.07 -22.86
N GLY A 60 -7.44 0.09 -22.41
CA GLY A 60 -8.62 0.77 -22.95
C GLY A 60 -9.94 0.43 -22.26
N VAL A 61 -9.92 -0.33 -21.15
CA VAL A 61 -11.12 -0.60 -20.37
C VAL A 61 -11.51 0.66 -19.58
N PRO A 62 -12.77 1.11 -19.62
CA PRO A 62 -13.20 2.26 -18.82
C PRO A 62 -12.94 2.04 -17.32
N PHE A 63 -12.45 3.08 -16.63
CA PHE A 63 -12.03 3.02 -15.22
C PHE A 63 -13.02 2.31 -14.30
N ARG A 64 -14.32 2.67 -14.40
CA ARG A 64 -15.37 2.04 -13.58
C ARG A 64 -15.48 0.53 -13.84
N ALA A 65 -15.44 0.12 -15.11
CA ALA A 65 -15.50 -1.29 -15.49
C ALA A 65 -14.24 -2.05 -15.04
N ALA A 66 -13.05 -1.42 -15.16
CA ALA A 66 -11.81 -1.99 -14.67
C ALA A 66 -11.86 -2.26 -13.15
N HIS A 67 -12.32 -1.28 -12.37
CA HIS A 67 -12.51 -1.43 -10.93
C HIS A 67 -13.54 -2.51 -10.57
N GLU A 68 -14.65 -2.60 -11.31
CA GLU A 68 -15.66 -3.64 -11.09
C GLU A 68 -15.11 -5.05 -11.40
N ILE A 69 -14.34 -5.21 -12.48
CA ILE A 69 -13.67 -6.48 -12.83
C ILE A 69 -12.73 -6.92 -11.71
N VAL A 70 -11.83 -6.03 -11.28
CA VAL A 70 -10.87 -6.33 -10.22
C VAL A 70 -11.55 -6.58 -8.89
N ALA A 71 -12.61 -5.83 -8.56
CA ALA A 71 -13.37 -6.06 -7.33
C ALA A 71 -13.99 -7.48 -7.29
N ARG A 72 -14.40 -8.03 -8.44
CA ARG A 72 -14.84 -9.45 -8.51
C ARG A 72 -13.68 -10.40 -8.28
N ALA A 73 -12.51 -10.14 -8.86
CA ALA A 73 -11.31 -10.97 -8.66
C ALA A 73 -10.87 -10.99 -7.20
N VAL A 74 -10.83 -9.82 -6.53
CA VAL A 74 -10.54 -9.71 -5.10
C VAL A 74 -11.54 -10.50 -4.26
N ARG A 75 -12.85 -10.39 -4.56
CA ARG A 75 -13.88 -11.15 -3.85
C ARG A 75 -13.71 -12.67 -4.02
N ALA A 76 -13.37 -13.14 -5.23
CA ALA A 76 -13.14 -14.56 -5.47
C ALA A 76 -11.92 -15.07 -4.69
N ALA A 77 -10.80 -14.33 -4.76
CA ALA A 77 -9.60 -14.64 -3.98
C ALA A 77 -9.89 -14.72 -2.47
N LEU A 78 -10.65 -13.76 -1.92
CA LEU A 78 -11.09 -13.78 -0.53
C LEU A 78 -11.97 -15.01 -0.19
N GLN A 79 -12.90 -15.37 -1.06
CA GLN A 79 -13.76 -16.55 -0.86
C GLN A 79 -12.97 -17.85 -0.87
N GLU A 80 -11.89 -17.92 -1.66
CA GLU A 80 -11.00 -19.07 -1.75
C GLU A 80 -9.87 -19.07 -0.70
N ASN A 81 -9.77 -18.04 0.14
CA ASN A 81 -8.62 -17.79 1.04
C ASN A 81 -7.27 -17.82 0.28
N LYS A 82 -7.26 -17.19 -0.89
CA LYS A 82 -6.11 -17.07 -1.79
C LYS A 82 -5.76 -15.61 -2.04
N GLN A 83 -4.56 -15.39 -2.54
CA GLN A 83 -4.09 -14.13 -3.08
C GLN A 83 -4.47 -13.96 -4.55
N LEU A 84 -4.36 -12.73 -5.07
CA LEU A 84 -4.68 -12.42 -6.48
C LEU A 84 -3.78 -13.16 -7.47
N ASN A 85 -2.53 -13.44 -7.10
CA ASN A 85 -1.58 -14.21 -7.91
C ASN A 85 -1.78 -15.74 -7.83
N GLU A 86 -2.69 -16.21 -6.98
CA GLU A 86 -2.99 -17.63 -6.78
C GLU A 86 -4.31 -18.07 -7.45
N ILE A 87 -5.07 -17.12 -8.01
CA ILE A 87 -6.30 -17.39 -8.76
C ILE A 87 -6.08 -17.18 -10.26
N ASP A 88 -6.93 -17.81 -11.07
CA ASP A 88 -6.93 -17.58 -12.51
C ASP A 88 -7.53 -16.19 -12.83
N LEU A 89 -6.66 -15.19 -12.95
CA LEU A 89 -7.08 -13.84 -13.31
C LEU A 89 -7.71 -13.78 -14.70
N ALA A 90 -7.31 -14.65 -15.64
CA ALA A 90 -7.86 -14.63 -17.00
C ALA A 90 -9.37 -14.92 -17.03
N ALA A 91 -9.92 -15.61 -16.02
CA ALA A 91 -11.34 -15.81 -15.82
C ALA A 91 -12.14 -14.49 -15.65
N PHE A 92 -11.48 -13.41 -15.21
CA PHE A 92 -12.10 -12.10 -14.98
C PHE A 92 -11.96 -11.15 -16.16
N SER A 93 -10.86 -11.25 -16.91
CA SER A 93 -10.60 -10.49 -18.13
C SER A 93 -9.51 -11.16 -18.98
N PRO A 94 -9.71 -11.30 -20.30
CA PRO A 94 -8.69 -11.90 -21.18
C PRO A 94 -7.40 -11.08 -21.24
N PHE A 95 -7.44 -9.78 -20.93
CA PHE A 95 -6.24 -8.94 -20.90
C PHE A 95 -5.22 -9.41 -19.86
N PHE A 96 -5.65 -10.09 -18.79
CA PHE A 96 -4.75 -10.57 -17.76
C PHE A 96 -3.84 -11.71 -18.22
N SER A 97 -4.15 -12.38 -19.33
CA SER A 97 -3.24 -13.35 -19.98
C SER A 97 -1.93 -12.71 -20.48
N GLN A 98 -1.89 -11.39 -20.61
CA GLN A 98 -0.73 -10.62 -21.06
C GLN A 98 0.13 -10.12 -19.88
N LEU A 99 -0.24 -10.43 -18.64
CA LEU A 99 0.53 -10.01 -17.48
C LEU A 99 1.86 -10.80 -17.43
N PRO A 100 2.98 -10.12 -17.16
CA PRO A 100 4.19 -10.78 -16.71
C PRO A 100 3.92 -11.67 -15.48
N ALA A 101 4.61 -12.80 -15.37
CA ALA A 101 4.40 -13.74 -14.26
C ALA A 101 4.67 -13.11 -12.88
N ASP A 102 5.59 -12.16 -12.83
CA ASP A 102 5.99 -11.41 -11.64
C ASP A 102 5.23 -10.08 -11.48
N TYR A 103 4.17 -9.83 -12.26
CA TYR A 103 3.47 -8.54 -12.25
C TYR A 103 2.98 -8.14 -10.85
N LEU A 104 2.48 -9.11 -10.09
CA LEU A 104 1.97 -8.92 -8.73
C LEU A 104 3.02 -9.12 -7.62
N ALA A 105 4.30 -9.31 -7.96
CA ALA A 105 5.36 -9.38 -6.97
C ALA A 105 5.45 -8.04 -6.20
N PRO A 106 5.58 -8.05 -4.86
CA PRO A 106 5.63 -6.84 -4.05
C PRO A 106 6.68 -5.82 -4.54
N GLU A 107 7.84 -6.29 -4.97
CA GLU A 107 8.95 -5.46 -5.47
C GLU A 107 8.53 -4.71 -6.74
N ASN A 108 7.82 -5.37 -7.64
CA ASN A 108 7.34 -4.80 -8.89
C ASN A 108 6.19 -3.81 -8.67
N ILE A 109 5.30 -4.07 -7.70
CA ILE A 109 4.25 -3.12 -7.29
C ILE A 109 4.88 -1.83 -6.75
N VAL A 110 5.90 -1.95 -5.89
CA VAL A 110 6.62 -0.81 -5.34
C VAL A 110 7.36 -0.05 -6.45
N ALA A 111 8.06 -0.74 -7.34
CA ALA A 111 8.80 -0.14 -8.44
C ALA A 111 7.91 0.73 -9.35
N ARG A 112 6.68 0.29 -9.65
CA ARG A 112 5.73 1.06 -10.48
C ARG A 112 5.24 2.35 -9.81
N LYS A 113 5.16 2.37 -8.49
CA LYS A 113 4.68 3.53 -7.71
C LYS A 113 5.77 4.59 -7.47
N ASN A 114 7.04 4.24 -7.65
CA ASN A 114 8.18 5.14 -7.44
C ASN A 114 8.37 6.19 -8.55
N HIS A 115 7.50 6.24 -9.57
CA HIS A 115 7.61 7.21 -10.67
C HIS A 115 7.13 8.64 -10.35
N VAL A 116 6.64 8.95 -9.13
CA VAL A 116 6.11 10.28 -8.75
C VAL A 116 6.88 10.92 -7.60
N SER A 117 8.22 10.87 -7.61
CA SER A 117 9.03 11.61 -6.63
C SER A 117 10.28 12.27 -7.21
N GLN A 118 10.21 12.68 -8.49
CA GLN A 118 11.10 13.72 -9.03
C GLN A 118 10.31 14.98 -9.31
#